data_AF-D2I6K2-F1
#
_entry.id   AF-D2I6K2-F1
#
_cell.length_a   1.000
_cell.length_b   1.000
_cell.length_c   1.000
_cell.angle_alpha   90.00
_cell.angle_beta   90.00
_cell.angle_gamma   90.00
#
_symmetry.space_group_name_H-M   'P 1'
#
loop_
_entity.id
_entity.type
_entity.pdbx_description
1 polymer ?
#
loop_
_entity_poly.entity_id
_entity_poly.type
_entity_poly.pdbx_seq_one_letter_code
_entity_poly.pdbx_strand_id
1 'polypeptide(L)'
;SLGLSWGVPGRTRPRILHPWHRAPAPGRVRRAWVIPPISVSENHKRLPYPLVQIKSDKQPLGSVIYSIQGPGVDEEPRGVFSIDKFTGKVFLNAMLDREKTDRFRLRAFALDLGGATLEEPTDLEIVVVDQNDNRPVFRQEAFTGRVLEGAVPG
;
A
#
# COMPACT_ATOMS: atom_id res chain seq x y z
N SER A 1 70.34 27.83 -35.72
CA SER A 1 70.41 26.57 -34.98
C SER A 1 69.07 25.88 -34.98
N LEU A 2 69.00 24.72 -35.63
CA LEU A 2 67.87 23.78 -35.65
C LEU A 2 67.90 22.92 -34.38
N GLY A 3 66.72 22.59 -33.84
CA GLY A 3 66.56 21.65 -32.73
C GLY A 3 65.20 20.98 -32.80
N LEU A 4 65.12 19.89 -33.56
CA LEU A 4 64.03 18.91 -33.56
C LEU A 4 64.07 18.12 -32.24
N SER A 5 62.92 17.87 -31.62
CA SER A 5 62.79 16.82 -30.60
C SER A 5 61.61 15.91 -30.93
N TRP A 6 61.93 14.61 -30.94
CA TRP A 6 61.09 13.46 -31.25
C TRP A 6 60.04 13.17 -30.17
N GLY A 7 58.99 12.44 -30.54
CA GLY A 7 57.87 12.07 -29.66
C GLY A 7 57.91 10.64 -29.09
N VAL A 8 57.14 10.48 -28.00
CA VAL A 8 56.34 9.33 -27.47
C VAL A 8 57.11 8.01 -27.12
N PRO A 9 56.64 7.12 -26.18
CA PRO A 9 55.29 7.02 -25.62
C PRO A 9 55.11 6.62 -24.14
N GLY A 10 53.86 6.80 -23.67
CA GLY A 10 53.15 5.76 -22.93
C GLY A 10 53.13 5.83 -21.40
N ARG A 11 51.99 6.28 -20.86
CA ARG A 11 51.21 5.56 -19.83
C ARG A 11 49.89 6.27 -19.61
N THR A 12 48.88 5.84 -20.34
CA THR A 12 47.47 6.08 -20.04
C THR A 12 47.19 5.52 -18.65
N ARG A 13 46.93 6.39 -17.68
CA ARG A 13 46.28 5.96 -16.43
C ARG A 13 44.84 5.59 -16.77
N PRO A 14 44.31 4.43 -16.34
CA PRO A 14 42.91 4.13 -16.54
C PRO A 14 42.09 5.13 -15.72
N ARG A 15 41.27 5.93 -16.40
CA ARG A 15 40.26 6.75 -15.74
C ARG A 15 39.21 5.77 -15.22
N ILE A 16 39.24 5.49 -13.92
CA ILE A 16 38.17 4.77 -13.25
C ILE A 16 36.92 5.63 -13.38
N LEU A 17 36.07 5.29 -14.34
CA LEU A 17 34.69 5.75 -14.40
C LEU A 17 33.97 5.02 -13.27
N HIS A 18 33.80 5.69 -12.12
CA HIS A 18 32.84 5.25 -11.13
C HIS A 18 31.45 5.34 -11.76
N PRO A 19 30.71 4.23 -11.94
CA PRO A 19 29.38 4.27 -12.53
C PRO A 19 28.38 4.62 -11.42
N TRP A 20 28.46 5.83 -10.88
CA TRP A 20 27.33 6.41 -10.18
C TRP A 20 26.53 7.22 -11.20
N HIS A 21 26.02 6.53 -12.23
CA HIS A 21 24.78 6.99 -12.83
C HIS A 21 23.74 6.87 -11.73
N ARG A 22 23.38 8.02 -11.16
CA ARG A 22 22.24 8.19 -10.27
C ARG A 22 21.10 7.36 -10.85
N ALA A 23 20.76 6.25 -10.18
CA ALA A 23 19.57 5.50 -10.51
C ALA A 23 18.41 6.49 -10.57
N PRO A 24 17.49 6.40 -11.55
CA PRO A 24 16.29 7.20 -11.51
C PRO A 24 15.65 6.94 -10.14
N ALA A 25 15.40 8.02 -9.42
CA ALA A 25 14.75 7.93 -8.13
C ALA A 25 13.40 7.19 -8.33
N PRO A 26 12.97 6.34 -7.37
CA PRO A 26 11.77 5.52 -7.52
C PRO A 26 10.55 6.41 -7.80
N GLY A 27 10.24 6.51 -9.09
CA GLY A 27 9.39 7.57 -9.62
C GLY A 27 8.11 7.74 -8.81
N ARG A 28 7.92 8.95 -8.28
CA ARG A 28 6.65 9.56 -7.88
C ARG A 28 5.58 8.51 -7.53
N VAL A 29 5.50 8.15 -6.25
CA VAL A 29 4.37 7.41 -5.67
C VAL A 29 3.07 8.05 -6.16
N ARG A 30 2.39 7.38 -7.10
CA ARG A 30 1.03 7.77 -7.48
C ARG A 30 0.22 7.64 -6.20
N ARG A 31 -0.44 8.73 -5.78
CA ARG A 31 -1.37 8.71 -4.64
C ARG A 31 -2.28 7.50 -4.82
N ALA A 32 -2.17 6.57 -3.89
CA ALA A 32 -2.70 5.22 -3.95
C ALA A 32 -3.41 4.92 -2.63
N TRP A 33 -4.14 3.82 -2.59
CA TRP A 33 -4.80 3.30 -1.41
C TRP A 33 -3.95 3.40 -0.13
N VAL A 34 -4.58 3.87 0.95
CA VAL A 34 -4.03 3.72 2.30
C VAL A 34 -4.67 2.48 2.94
N ILE A 35 -3.91 1.38 2.98
CA ILE A 35 -4.30 0.10 3.60
C ILE A 35 -3.34 -0.20 4.75
N PRO A 36 -3.79 -0.17 6.01
CA PRO A 36 -2.93 -0.59 7.10
C PRO A 36 -2.84 -2.13 7.18
N PRO A 37 -1.85 -2.67 7.90
CA PRO A 37 -1.79 -4.10 8.16
C PRO A 37 -3.08 -4.57 8.87
N ILE A 38 -3.64 -5.71 8.45
CA ILE A 38 -4.88 -6.24 9.01
C ILE A 38 -4.63 -7.61 9.63
N SER A 39 -4.69 -7.64 10.95
CA SER A 39 -4.72 -8.87 11.72
C SER A 39 -5.94 -8.85 12.62
N VAL A 40 -6.69 -9.95 12.63
CA VAL A 40 -7.95 -10.09 13.35
C VAL A 40 -7.86 -11.32 14.24
N SER A 41 -8.23 -11.19 15.52
CA SER A 41 -8.23 -12.34 16.43
C SER A 41 -9.47 -13.17 16.19
N GLU A 42 -9.38 -14.49 16.25
CA GLU A 42 -10.53 -15.34 15.94
C GLU A 42 -11.73 -15.19 16.90
N ASN A 43 -11.46 -14.74 18.12
CA ASN A 43 -12.40 -14.76 19.25
C ASN A 43 -12.99 -13.37 19.58
N HIS A 44 -13.31 -12.57 18.56
CA HIS A 44 -13.98 -11.29 18.77
C HIS A 44 -15.36 -11.48 19.45
N LYS A 45 -15.46 -11.07 20.71
CA LYS A 45 -16.63 -11.32 21.57
C LYS A 45 -17.87 -10.49 21.24
N ARG A 46 -17.77 -9.51 20.33
CA ARG A 46 -18.89 -8.65 19.93
C ARG A 46 -18.80 -8.33 18.45
N LEU A 47 -19.87 -8.64 17.73
CA LEU A 47 -20.03 -8.38 16.31
C LEU A 47 -21.19 -7.37 16.08
N PRO A 48 -21.16 -6.57 15.00
CA PRO A 48 -20.03 -6.42 14.07
C PRO A 48 -18.83 -5.73 14.74
N TYR A 49 -17.62 -6.19 14.43
CA TYR A 49 -16.37 -5.65 14.98
C TYR A 49 -15.64 -4.81 13.92
N PRO A 50 -15.34 -3.52 14.16
CA PRO A 50 -14.61 -2.70 13.19
C PRO A 50 -13.15 -3.15 13.08
N LEU A 51 -12.70 -3.48 11.86
CA LEU A 51 -11.34 -3.95 11.59
C LEU A 51 -10.43 -2.81 11.18
N VAL A 52 -10.81 -2.14 10.10
CA VAL A 52 -9.96 -1.18 9.39
C VAL A 52 -10.82 -0.14 8.69
N GLN A 53 -10.24 1.00 8.36
CA GLN A 53 -10.83 1.95 7.43
C GLN A 53 -9.90 2.14 6.24
N ILE A 54 -10.36 1.78 5.04
CA ILE A 54 -9.65 2.08 3.79
C ILE A 54 -10.04 3.46 3.27
N LYS A 55 -9.10 4.15 2.64
CA LYS A 55 -9.32 5.50 2.10
C LYS A 55 -8.60 5.65 0.75
N SER A 56 -9.21 6.39 -0.16
CA SER A 56 -8.53 6.96 -1.33
C SER A 56 -8.10 8.38 -1.03
N ASP A 57 -6.87 8.72 -1.43
CA ASP A 57 -6.30 10.07 -1.31
C ASP A 57 -6.67 10.98 -2.49
N LYS A 58 -7.46 10.48 -3.46
CA LYS A 58 -7.87 11.24 -4.65
C LYS A 58 -9.08 12.13 -4.40
N GLN A 59 -9.94 11.77 -3.45
CA GLN A 59 -11.18 12.50 -3.17
C GLN A 59 -11.50 12.49 -1.67
N PRO A 60 -12.23 13.51 -1.16
CA PRO A 60 -12.66 13.55 0.23
C PRO A 60 -13.64 12.42 0.58
N LEU A 61 -13.73 12.10 1.88
CA LEU A 61 -14.73 11.18 2.40
C LEU A 61 -16.15 11.63 2.01
N GLY A 62 -17.01 10.68 1.60
CA GLY A 62 -18.37 10.96 1.13
C GLY A 62 -18.52 11.19 -0.38
N SER A 63 -17.41 11.33 -1.12
CA SER A 63 -17.43 11.39 -2.60
C SER A 63 -16.89 10.11 -3.26
N VAL A 64 -16.49 9.13 -2.44
CA VAL A 64 -15.99 7.83 -2.88
C VAL A 64 -16.96 6.75 -2.44
N ILE A 65 -17.24 5.80 -3.34
CA ILE A 65 -17.99 4.58 -3.08
C ILE A 65 -16.98 3.44 -2.96
N TYR A 66 -16.87 2.87 -1.77
CA TYR A 66 -16.01 1.74 -1.48
C TYR A 66 -16.77 0.41 -1.57
N SER A 67 -16.12 -0.63 -2.10
CA SER A 67 -16.61 -2.00 -2.05
C SER A 67 -15.47 -2.99 -1.87
N ILE A 68 -15.80 -4.20 -1.39
CA ILE A 68 -14.89 -5.34 -1.26
C ILE A 68 -15.55 -6.58 -1.89
N GLN A 69 -14.75 -7.47 -2.46
CA GLN A 69 -15.16 -8.74 -3.06
C GLN A 69 -14.16 -9.85 -2.70
N GLY A 70 -14.59 -11.10 -2.75
CA GLY A 70 -13.80 -12.30 -2.51
C GLY A 70 -14.36 -13.20 -1.38
N PRO A 71 -13.57 -14.22 -0.99
CA PRO A 71 -13.93 -15.14 0.09
C PRO A 71 -14.15 -14.39 1.40
N GLY A 72 -15.25 -14.66 2.10
CA GLY A 72 -15.61 -13.87 3.27
C GLY A 72 -16.64 -12.78 2.97
N VAL A 73 -16.89 -12.43 1.70
CA VAL A 73 -17.84 -11.39 1.29
C VAL A 73 -18.94 -11.99 0.40
N ASP A 74 -18.65 -12.16 -0.89
CA ASP A 74 -19.55 -12.67 -1.93
C ASP A 74 -19.17 -14.10 -2.39
N GLU A 75 -18.02 -14.60 -1.97
CA GLU A 75 -17.59 -16.00 -2.11
C GLU A 75 -17.54 -16.71 -0.75
N GLU A 76 -17.60 -18.05 -0.74
CA GLU A 76 -17.63 -18.85 0.49
C GLU A 76 -16.32 -18.75 1.29
N PRO A 77 -16.40 -18.64 2.64
CA PRO A 77 -17.61 -18.45 3.44
C PRO A 77 -18.21 -17.06 3.26
N ARG A 78 -19.51 -16.94 2.96
CA ARG A 78 -20.13 -15.63 2.67
C ARG A 78 -20.49 -14.83 3.92
N GLY A 79 -20.44 -13.49 3.80
CA GLY A 79 -20.95 -12.57 4.83
C GLY A 79 -20.08 -12.42 6.08
N VAL A 80 -18.85 -12.95 6.09
CA VAL A 80 -17.87 -12.79 7.17
C VAL A 80 -17.43 -11.33 7.31
N PHE A 81 -17.24 -10.62 6.19
CA PHE A 81 -16.82 -9.23 6.15
C PHE A 81 -17.84 -8.36 5.43
N SER A 82 -17.91 -7.10 5.83
CA SER A 82 -18.66 -6.05 5.12
C SER A 82 -17.88 -4.74 5.13
N ILE A 83 -18.25 -3.83 4.23
CA ILE A 83 -17.71 -2.47 4.19
C ILE A 83 -18.84 -1.45 4.14
N ASP A 84 -18.70 -0.39 4.94
CA ASP A 84 -19.52 0.81 4.78
C ASP A 84 -19.03 1.58 3.56
N LYS A 85 -19.87 1.66 2.53
CA LYS A 85 -19.51 2.19 1.22
C LYS A 85 -19.10 3.67 1.21
N PHE A 86 -19.48 4.47 2.20
CA PHE A 86 -19.20 5.91 2.22
C PHE A 86 -18.03 6.29 3.11
N THR A 87 -17.80 5.50 4.17
CA THR A 87 -16.72 5.72 5.13
C THR A 87 -15.50 4.85 4.86
N GLY A 88 -15.66 3.75 4.12
CA GLY A 88 -14.60 2.77 3.88
C GLY A 88 -14.27 1.90 5.10
N LYS A 89 -15.11 1.91 6.14
CA LYS A 89 -14.93 1.07 7.34
C LYS A 89 -15.29 -0.37 7.03
N VAL A 90 -14.35 -1.28 7.23
CA VAL A 90 -14.53 -2.73 7.09
C VAL A 90 -14.84 -3.33 8.45
N PHE A 91 -15.82 -4.23 8.47
CA PHE A 91 -16.31 -4.91 9.66
C PHE A 91 -16.19 -6.41 9.52
N LEU A 92 -15.89 -7.06 10.64
CA LEU A 92 -16.09 -8.49 10.85
C LEU A 92 -17.52 -8.72 11.36
N ASN A 93 -18.27 -9.61 10.72
CA ASN A 93 -19.67 -9.91 11.06
C ASN A 93 -19.88 -11.34 11.57
N ALA A 94 -18.85 -12.19 11.47
CA ALA A 94 -18.91 -13.59 11.90
C ALA A 94 -17.72 -13.93 12.81
N MET A 95 -17.88 -14.96 13.63
CA MET A 95 -16.75 -15.55 14.34
C MET A 95 -15.82 -16.22 13.33
N LEU A 96 -14.52 -16.14 13.60
CA LEU A 96 -13.50 -16.79 12.78
C LEU A 96 -13.04 -18.05 13.49
N ASP A 97 -12.49 -18.95 12.70
CA ASP A 97 -11.88 -20.19 13.17
C ASP A 97 -10.59 -20.32 12.37
N ARG A 98 -9.45 -20.03 13.02
CA ARG A 98 -8.15 -20.00 12.35
C ARG A 98 -7.78 -21.37 11.78
N GLU A 99 -8.23 -22.46 12.41
CA GLU A 99 -7.99 -23.83 11.93
C GLU A 99 -8.73 -24.12 10.62
N LYS A 100 -9.84 -23.42 10.35
CA LYS A 100 -10.56 -23.51 9.08
C LYS A 100 -9.99 -22.58 8.02
N THR A 101 -9.79 -21.31 8.38
CA THR A 101 -9.29 -20.28 7.46
C THR A 101 -8.39 -19.30 8.20
N ASP A 102 -7.11 -19.32 7.88
CA ASP A 102 -6.09 -18.45 8.50
C ASP A 102 -5.91 -17.11 7.76
N ARG A 103 -6.36 -17.01 6.49
CA ARG A 103 -6.18 -15.81 5.65
C ARG A 103 -7.34 -15.63 4.68
N PHE A 104 -7.75 -14.38 4.51
CA PHE A 104 -8.68 -13.95 3.47
C PHE A 104 -8.00 -12.96 2.53
N ARG A 105 -8.13 -13.18 1.23
CA ARG A 105 -7.66 -12.25 0.18
C ARG A 105 -8.85 -11.65 -0.52
N LEU A 106 -9.13 -10.40 -0.17
CA LEU A 106 -10.22 -9.64 -0.73
C LEU A 106 -9.70 -8.68 -1.80
N ARG A 107 -10.56 -8.27 -2.73
CA ARG A 107 -10.29 -7.18 -3.66
C ARG A 107 -11.09 -5.96 -3.24
N ALA A 108 -10.42 -4.83 -3.04
CA ALA A 108 -11.03 -3.55 -2.69
C ALA A 108 -11.14 -2.63 -3.91
N PHE A 109 -12.24 -1.88 -3.99
CA PHE A 109 -12.55 -0.95 -5.07
C PHE A 109 -12.94 0.42 -4.51
N ALA A 110 -12.53 1.48 -5.21
CA ALA A 110 -12.93 2.86 -4.95
C ALA A 110 -13.44 3.45 -6.24
N LEU A 111 -14.73 3.79 -6.26
CA LEU A 111 -15.40 4.45 -7.37
C LEU A 111 -15.80 5.86 -6.97
N ASP A 112 -15.93 6.76 -7.93
CA ASP A 112 -16.62 8.02 -7.68
C ASP A 112 -18.14 7.82 -7.63
N LEU A 113 -18.88 8.89 -7.32
CA LEU A 113 -20.35 8.86 -7.31
C LEU A 113 -20.97 8.60 -8.70
N GLY A 114 -20.20 8.76 -9.78
CA GLY A 114 -20.60 8.46 -11.15
C GLY A 114 -20.29 7.02 -11.58
N GLY A 115 -19.65 6.22 -10.73
CA GLY A 115 -19.28 4.83 -10.99
C GLY A 115 -17.95 4.65 -11.73
N ALA A 116 -17.19 5.73 -11.97
CA ALA A 116 -15.86 5.62 -12.56
C ALA A 116 -14.85 5.17 -11.51
N THR A 117 -13.95 4.26 -11.90
CA THR A 117 -12.87 3.78 -11.05
C THR A 117 -11.93 4.91 -10.68
N LEU A 118 -11.84 5.23 -9.39
CA LEU A 118 -10.92 6.25 -8.87
C LEU A 118 -9.53 5.68 -8.65
N GLU A 119 -9.46 4.47 -8.11
CA GLU A 119 -8.22 3.74 -7.87
C GLU A 119 -8.29 2.39 -8.54
N GLU A 120 -7.17 1.93 -9.10
CA GLU A 120 -7.06 0.54 -9.54
C GLU A 120 -7.45 -0.39 -8.39
N PRO A 121 -8.22 -1.46 -8.66
CA PRO A 121 -8.57 -2.44 -7.64
C PRO A 121 -7.31 -2.99 -6.97
N THR A 122 -7.37 -3.21 -5.66
CA THR A 122 -6.19 -3.60 -4.88
C THR A 122 -6.51 -4.76 -3.95
N ASP A 123 -5.49 -5.55 -3.64
CA ASP A 123 -5.64 -6.71 -2.76
C ASP A 123 -5.60 -6.26 -1.29
N LEU A 124 -6.54 -6.80 -0.51
CA LEU A 124 -6.72 -6.60 0.91
C LEU A 124 -6.55 -7.96 1.59
N GLU A 125 -5.38 -8.20 2.18
CA GLU A 125 -5.10 -9.43 2.92
C GLU A 125 -5.47 -9.26 4.41
N ILE A 126 -6.36 -10.12 4.91
CA ILE A 126 -6.77 -10.19 6.31
C ILE A 126 -6.21 -11.48 6.89
N VAL A 127 -5.35 -11.36 7.90
CA VAL A 127 -4.72 -12.51 8.58
C VAL A 127 -5.44 -12.80 9.89
N VAL A 128 -5.92 -14.03 10.08
CA VAL A 128 -6.52 -14.49 11.32
C VAL A 128 -5.41 -14.94 12.26
N VAL A 129 -5.30 -14.27 13.40
CA VAL A 129 -4.30 -14.57 14.43
C VAL A 129 -4.96 -15.25 15.63
N ASP A 130 -4.18 -16.09 16.30
CA ASP A 130 -4.55 -16.71 17.57
C ASP A 130 -4.94 -15.62 18.61
N GLN A 131 -5.60 -16.03 19.70
CA GLN A 131 -5.79 -15.22 20.90
C GLN A 131 -4.45 -14.90 21.59
N ASN A 132 -3.57 -14.12 20.95
CA ASN A 132 -2.88 -12.95 21.51
C ASN A 132 -1.81 -12.40 20.54
N ASP A 133 -1.69 -11.06 20.55
CA ASP A 133 -0.52 -10.23 20.22
C ASP A 133 0.00 -10.09 18.78
N ASN A 134 -0.71 -9.33 17.94
CA ASN A 134 -0.07 -8.17 17.29
C ASN A 134 -1.11 -7.17 16.76
N ARG A 135 -1.45 -6.18 17.59
CA ARG A 135 -1.99 -4.90 17.09
C ARG A 135 -0.93 -4.25 16.20
N PRO A 136 -1.13 -4.03 14.89
CA PRO A 136 -0.15 -3.29 14.11
C PRO A 136 -0.10 -1.84 14.63
N VAL A 137 1.04 -1.47 15.20
CA VAL A 137 1.33 -0.11 15.65
C VAL A 137 1.82 0.67 14.44
N PHE A 138 1.10 1.71 14.03
CA PHE A 138 1.69 2.75 13.17
C PHE A 138 2.85 3.37 13.94
N ARG A 139 4.05 3.45 13.37
CA ARG A 139 5.18 4.13 14.04
C ARG A 139 4.91 5.62 14.30
N GLN A 140 3.88 6.21 13.68
CA GLN A 140 3.49 7.60 13.83
C GLN A 140 1.96 7.75 13.70
N GLU A 141 1.35 8.55 14.56
CA GLU A 141 -0.10 8.83 14.58
C GLU A 141 -0.54 9.77 13.45
N ALA A 142 0.39 10.48 12.82
CA ALA A 142 0.18 11.24 11.58
C ALA A 142 1.51 11.36 10.82
N PHE A 143 1.49 11.07 9.51
CA PHE A 143 2.61 11.35 8.62
C PHE A 143 2.40 12.73 7.98
N THR A 144 3.20 13.73 8.37
CA THR A 144 3.17 15.06 7.76
C THR A 144 4.42 15.24 6.89
N GLY A 145 4.24 15.37 5.59
CA GLY A 145 5.30 15.70 4.64
C GLY A 145 5.13 17.11 4.08
N ARG A 146 6.22 17.89 4.01
CA ARG A 146 6.28 19.14 3.26
C ARG A 146 7.29 18.97 2.12
N VAL A 147 6.88 19.34 0.92
CA VAL A 147 7.71 19.30 -0.29
C VAL A 147 7.93 20.74 -0.74
N LEU A 148 9.19 21.12 -0.98
CA LEU A 148 9.55 22.41 -1.57
C LEU A 148 9.16 22.42 -3.05
N GLU A 149 8.63 23.54 -3.53
CA GLU A 149 8.17 23.72 -4.92
C GLU A 149 9.27 23.45 -5.98
N GLY A 150 10.54 23.44 -5.57
CA GLY A 150 11.71 23.10 -6.41
C GLY A 150 12.34 21.72 -6.15
N ALA A 151 11.67 20.80 -5.45
CA ALA A 151 12.23 19.49 -5.17
C ALA A 151 12.37 18.66 -6.46
N VAL A 152 13.61 18.22 -6.76
CA VAL A 152 13.89 17.35 -7.91
C VAL A 152 13.22 15.99 -7.65
N PRO A 153 12.45 15.42 -8.61
CA PRO A 153 11.62 14.25 -8.34
C PRO A 153 12.41 13.06 -7.79
N GLY A 154 11.91 12.55 -6.66
CA GLY A 154 12.27 11.26 -6.06
C GLY A 154 11.46 10.12 -6.65
#